data_AF-A0A936M324-F1
#
_entry.id   AF-A0A936M324-F1
#
_cell.length_a   1.000
_cell.length_b   1.000
_cell.length_c   1.000
_cell.angle_alpha   90.00
_cell.angle_beta   90.00
_cell.angle_gamma   90.00
#
_symmetry.space_group_name_H-M   'P 1'
#
loop_
_entity.id
_entity.type
_entity.pdbx_description
1 polymer ?
#
loop_
_entity_poly.entity_id
_entity_poly.type
_entity_poly.pdbx_seq_one_letter_code
_entity_poly.pdbx_strand_id
1 'polypeptide(L)' 'MNEASASPYDRAKRSVEALGPADQLRLIAELIARLSGELDRQPRRSLLELQGLGKSVWQGVDIEEYLRQERSSWNG' A
#
# COMPACT_ATOMS: atom_id res chain seq x y z
N MET A 1 -37.17 20.99 -20.97
CA MET A 1 -37.12 20.24 -19.69
C MET A 1 -36.25 19.01 -19.93
N ASN A 2 -34.96 19.02 -19.60
CA ASN A 2 -34.09 17.85 -19.79
C ASN A 2 -32.93 17.86 -18.78
N GLU A 3 -33.18 17.39 -17.56
CA GLU A 3 -32.17 17.23 -16.48
C GLU A 3 -31.82 15.76 -16.21
N ALA A 4 -32.22 14.83 -17.09
CA ALA A 4 -32.18 13.41 -16.82
C ALA A 4 -30.98 12.69 -17.49
N SER A 5 -29.73 13.08 -17.18
CA SER A 5 -28.55 12.19 -17.39
C SER A 5 -27.21 12.72 -16.87
N ALA A 6 -27.18 13.54 -15.81
CA ALA A 6 -25.90 13.78 -15.13
C ALA A 6 -25.46 12.51 -14.39
N SER A 7 -24.26 12.01 -14.67
CA SER A 7 -23.69 10.88 -13.95
C SER A 7 -23.72 11.16 -12.44
N PRO A 8 -23.89 10.15 -11.57
CA PRO A 8 -23.71 10.33 -10.13
C PRO A 8 -22.40 11.07 -9.79
N TYR A 9 -21.36 10.85 -10.60
CA TYR A 9 -20.10 11.58 -10.53
C TYR A 9 -20.27 13.08 -10.79
N ASP A 10 -20.95 13.47 -11.87
CA ASP A 10 -21.13 14.89 -12.24
C ASP A 10 -21.97 15.65 -11.22
N ARG A 11 -22.90 14.96 -10.55
CA ARG A 11 -23.64 15.54 -9.42
C ARG A 11 -22.74 15.76 -8.22
N ALA A 12 -21.94 14.76 -7.84
CA ALA A 12 -20.99 14.90 -6.74
C ALA A 12 -19.97 16.01 -7.01
N LYS A 13 -19.41 16.09 -8.23
CA LYS A 13 -18.49 17.13 -8.65
C LYS A 13 -19.09 18.54 -8.46
N ARG A 14 -20.30 18.77 -8.98
CA ARG A 14 -21.00 20.05 -8.82
C ARG A 14 -21.26 20.41 -7.36
N SER A 15 -21.62 19.42 -6.53
CA SER A 15 -21.82 19.66 -5.09
C SER A 15 -20.53 20.05 -4.38
N VAL A 16 -19.38 19.50 -4.77
CA VAL A 16 -18.06 19.89 -4.21
C VAL A 16 -17.65 21.27 -4.69
N GLU A 17 -17.86 21.58 -5.97
CA GLU A 17 -17.55 22.89 -6.57
C GLU A 17 -18.36 24.04 -5.92
N ALA A 18 -19.55 23.75 -5.38
CA ALA A 18 -20.38 24.71 -4.65
C ALA A 18 -19.89 25.01 -3.21
N LEU A 19 -18.94 24.23 -2.67
CA LEU A 19 -18.40 24.45 -1.33
C LEU A 19 -17.32 25.55 -1.32
N GLY A 20 -17.18 26.23 -0.19
CA GLY A 20 -16.03 27.11 0.04
C GLY A 20 -14.71 26.33 0.16
N PRO A 21 -13.54 26.98 -0.06
CA PRO A 21 -12.24 26.30 -0.10
C PRO A 21 -11.92 25.48 1.16
N ALA A 22 -12.31 25.98 2.35
CA ALA A 22 -12.09 25.27 3.61
C ALA A 22 -12.88 23.96 3.71
N ASP A 23 -14.14 23.95 3.25
CA ASP A 23 -14.98 22.76 3.25
C ASP A 23 -14.57 21.76 2.17
N GLN A 24 -14.09 22.24 1.02
CA GLN A 24 -13.49 21.37 0.00
C GLN A 24 -12.28 20.62 0.57
N LEU A 25 -11.37 21.32 1.25
CA LEU A 25 -10.19 20.71 1.88
C LEU A 25 -10.57 19.71 2.97
N ARG A 26 -11.55 20.04 3.80
CA ARG A 26 -12.07 19.12 4.84
C ARG A 26 -12.62 17.84 4.22
N LEU A 27 -13.43 17.96 3.16
CA LEU A 27 -14.01 16.81 2.47
C LEU A 27 -12.94 15.93 1.80
N ILE A 28 -11.91 16.55 1.21
CA ILE A 28 -10.76 15.81 0.65
C ILE A 28 -10.07 14.99 1.74
N ALA A 29 -9.80 15.59 2.90
CA ALA A 29 -9.15 14.88 4.01
C ALA A 29 -9.98 13.69 4.52
N GLU A 30 -11.29 13.87 4.68
CA GLU A 30 -12.22 12.80 5.09
C GLU A 30 -12.27 11.65 4.06
N LEU A 31 -12.30 11.98 2.76
CA LEU A 31 -12.29 10.99 1.69
C LEU A 31 -10.98 10.20 1.64
N ILE A 32 -9.83 10.89 1.78
CA ILE A 32 -8.53 10.24 1.85
C ILE A 32 -8.48 9.30 3.05
N ALA A 33 -8.84 9.75 4.25
CA ALA A 33 -8.80 8.92 5.46
C ALA A 33 -9.66 7.64 5.33
N ARG A 34 -10.86 7.76 4.75
CA ARG A 34 -11.74 6.62 4.52
C ARG A 34 -11.15 5.64 3.49
N LEU A 35 -10.65 6.15 2.37
CA LEU A 35 -10.07 5.33 1.31
C LEU A 35 -8.76 4.69 1.73
N SER A 36 -7.91 5.40 2.50
CA SER A 36 -6.71 4.84 3.11
C SER A 36 -7.04 3.69 4.06
N GLY A 37 -8.06 3.84 4.90
CA GLY A 37 -8.52 2.73 5.77
C GLY A 37 -9.08 1.53 5.00
N GLU A 38 -9.66 1.75 3.81
CA GLU A 38 -10.10 0.68 2.91
C GLU A 38 -8.92 0.02 2.17
N LEU A 39 -7.87 0.77 1.83
CA LEU A 39 -6.64 0.29 1.20
C LEU A 39 -5.70 -0.43 2.18
N ASP A 40 -5.64 0.03 3.43
CA ASP A 40 -4.91 -0.59 4.54
C ASP A 40 -5.58 -1.88 5.06
N ARG A 41 -6.77 -2.23 4.54
CA ARG A 41 -7.30 -3.61 4.62
C ARG A 41 -6.56 -4.58 3.69
N GLN A 42 -5.37 -4.24 3.19
CA GLN A 42 -4.45 -5.30 2.82
C GLN A 42 -4.33 -6.26 4.01
N PRO A 43 -4.44 -7.58 3.78
CA PRO A 43 -4.29 -8.53 4.87
C PRO A 43 -2.96 -8.22 5.56
N ARG A 44 -2.98 -8.11 6.90
CA ARG A 44 -1.75 -8.02 7.68
C ARG A 44 -0.90 -9.21 7.28
N ARG A 45 0.13 -8.97 6.46
CA ARG A 45 0.97 -10.05 5.96
C ARG A 45 1.66 -10.67 7.16
N SER A 46 1.50 -11.97 7.30
CA SER A 46 2.17 -12.70 8.36
C SER A 46 3.63 -12.91 7.94
N LEU A 47 4.58 -12.70 8.85
CA LEU A 47 5.97 -13.11 8.62
C LEU A 47 6.08 -14.63 8.32
N LEU A 48 5.07 -15.42 8.72
CA LEU A 48 4.96 -16.83 8.38
C LEU A 48 4.80 -17.10 6.88
N GLU A 49 4.35 -16.12 6.09
CA GLU A 49 4.29 -16.22 4.62
C GLU A 49 5.69 -16.35 3.99
N LEU A 50 6.74 -15.93 4.72
CA LEU A 50 8.14 -16.05 4.28
C LEU A 50 8.81 -17.35 4.75
N GLN A 51 8.14 -18.15 5.57
CA GLN A 51 8.71 -19.37 6.13
C GLN A 51 9.00 -20.39 5.01
N GLY A 52 10.26 -20.83 4.93
CA GLY A 52 10.68 -21.86 3.99
C GLY A 52 11.13 -21.34 2.61
N LEU A 53 10.90 -20.06 2.28
CA LEU A 53 11.38 -19.47 1.03
C LEU A 53 12.90 -19.49 0.88
N GLY A 54 13.64 -19.41 1.99
CA GLY A 54 15.10 -19.52 1.97
C GLY A 54 15.62 -20.92 1.66
N LYS A 55 14.84 -21.98 1.90
CA LYS A 55 15.35 -23.36 1.84
C LYS A 55 15.92 -23.72 0.46
N SER A 56 15.25 -23.32 -0.63
CA SER A 56 15.71 -23.57 -2.00
C SER A 56 16.92 -22.74 -2.38
N VAL A 57 17.07 -21.54 -1.81
CA VAL A 57 18.22 -20.66 -2.05
C VAL A 57 19.50 -21.25 -1.44
N TRP A 58 19.38 -21.96 -0.32
CA TRP A 58 20.51 -22.62 0.35
C TRP A 58 20.82 -24.02 -0.19
N GLN A 59 20.06 -24.54 -1.16
CA GLN A 59 20.34 -25.85 -1.75
C GLN A 59 21.61 -25.83 -2.58
N GLY A 60 22.57 -26.70 -2.25
CA GLY A 60 23.85 -26.79 -2.95
C GLY A 60 24.85 -25.70 -2.59
N VAL A 61 24.50 -24.79 -1.67
CA VAL A 61 25.44 -23.85 -1.06
C VAL A 61 26.22 -24.56 0.03
N ASP A 62 27.55 -24.52 -0.05
CA ASP A 62 28.40 -24.91 1.07
C ASP A 62 28.29 -23.85 2.16
N ILE A 63 27.53 -24.17 3.19
CA ILE A 63 27.21 -23.26 4.30
C ILE A 63 28.48 -22.87 5.06
N GLU A 64 29.43 -23.79 5.21
CA GLU A 64 30.65 -23.55 5.97
C GLU A 64 31.60 -22.61 5.22
N GLU A 65 31.74 -22.79 3.91
CA GLU A 65 32.51 -21.88 3.07
C GLU A 65 31.87 -20.49 2.99
N TYR A 66 30.55 -20.43 2.81
CA TYR A 66 29.81 -19.17 2.79
C TYR A 66 29.98 -18.38 4.09
N LEU A 67 29.84 -19.04 5.25
CA LEU A 67 30.04 -18.41 6.55
C LEU A 67 31.48 -17.94 6.76
N ARG A 68 32.46 -18.69 6.25
CA ARG A 68 33.88 -18.29 6.34
C ARG A 68 34.13 -17.03 5.52
N GLN A 69 33.62 -16.95 4.30
CA GLN A 69 33.74 -15.76 3.46
C GLN A 69 33.07 -14.55 4.11
N GLU A 70 31.84 -14.71 4.60
CA GLU A 70 31.12 -13.62 5.27
C GLU A 70 31.87 -13.13 6.53
N ARG A 71 32.44 -14.04 7.32
CA ARG A 71 33.26 -13.63 8.48
C ARG A 71 34.54 -12.91 8.07
N SER A 72 35.18 -13.36 6.98
CA SER A 72 36.37 -12.71 6.46
C SER A 72 36.10 -11.33 5.87
N SER A 73 34.93 -11.09 5.27
CA SER A 73 34.56 -9.79 4.70
C SER A 73 34.20 -8.75 5.76
N TRP A 74 33.87 -9.17 6.99
CA TRP A 74 33.59 -8.29 8.13
C TRP A 74 34.83 -8.05 9.00
N ASN A 75 35.85 -8.89 8.86
CA ASN A 75 37.17 -8.66 9.43
C ASN A 75 37.91 -7.69 8.49
N GLY A 76 37.65 -6.39 8.67
CA GLY A 76 38.20 -5.30 7.87
C GLY A 76 39.72 -5.26 7.78
#